data_AF-A0A2E2TF32-F1
#
_entry.id   AF-A0A2E2TF32-F1
#
_cell.length_a   1.000
_cell.length_b   1.000
_cell.length_c   1.000
_cell.angle_alpha   90.00
_cell.angle_beta   90.00
_cell.angle_gamma   90.00
#
_symmetry.space_group_name_H-M   'P 1'
#
loop_
_entity.id
_entity.type
_entity.pdbx_description
1 polymer ?
#
loop_
_entity_poly.entity_id
_entity_poly.type
_entity_poly.pdbx_seq_one_letter_code
_entity_poly.pdbx_strand_id
1 'polypeptide(L)' 'MRKLILLFFLGLFSTLFVQAQFAKVDHWETAIFTSEEWKYHVGTTAPDPNWRDDTYNDASWSAAKVG' A
#
# COMPACT_ATOMS: atom_id res chain seq x y z
N MET A 1 -43.76 -0.41 28.25
CA MET A 1 -42.47 -1.07 28.59
C MET A 1 -41.86 -1.84 27.41
N ARG A 2 -42.53 -2.82 26.79
CA ARG A 2 -41.97 -3.62 25.66
C ARG A 2 -41.43 -2.80 24.47
N LYS A 3 -42.17 -1.79 24.00
CA LYS A 3 -41.72 -0.92 22.89
C LYS A 3 -40.50 -0.07 23.25
N LEU A 4 -40.41 0.36 24.52
CA LEU A 4 -39.30 1.17 25.02
C LEU A 4 -38.02 0.33 25.14
N ILE A 5 -38.16 -0.92 25.57
CA ILE A 5 -37.07 -1.91 25.60
C ILE A 5 -36.57 -2.19 24.17
N LEU A 6 -37.47 -2.36 23.20
CA LEU A 6 -37.09 -2.56 21.80
C LEU A 6 -36.36 -1.36 21.21
N LEU A 7 -36.81 -0.13 21.49
CA LEU A 7 -36.14 1.09 21.04
C LEU A 7 -34.76 1.26 21.69
N PHE A 8 -34.62 0.86 22.96
CA PHE A 8 -33.33 0.84 23.65
C PHE A 8 -32.35 -0.13 23.00
N PHE A 9 -32.78 -1.37 22.72
CA PHE A 9 -31.94 -2.35 22.04
C PHE A 9 -31.63 -1.98 20.60
N LEU A 10 -32.58 -1.36 19.88
CA LEU A 10 -32.36 -0.87 18.52
C LEU A 10 -31.33 0.28 18.49
N GLY A 11 -31.40 1.20 19.46
CA GLY A 11 -30.42 2.27 19.63
C GLY A 11 -29.04 1.76 20.05
N LEU A 12 -29.00 0.74 20.92
CA LEU A 12 -27.74 0.11 21.32
C LEU A 12 -27.09 -0.67 20.16
N PHE A 13 -27.90 -1.31 19.31
CA PHE A 13 -27.41 -2.03 18.15
C PHE A 13 -26.85 -1.06 17.10
N SER A 14 -27.49 0.08 16.85
CA SER A 14 -27.03 1.04 15.84
C SER A 14 -25.69 1.72 16.20
N THR A 15 -25.41 1.95 17.49
CA THR A 15 -24.13 2.55 17.92
C THR A 15 -22.94 1.60 17.77
N LEU A 16 -23.16 0.29 17.91
CA LEU A 16 -22.11 -0.72 17.73
C LEU A 16 -21.68 -0.86 16.27
N PHE A 17 -22.59 -0.69 15.30
CA PHE A 17 -22.26 -0.74 13.87
C PHE A 17 -21.47 0.47 13.38
N VAL A 18 -21.72 1.66 13.94
CA VAL A 18 -21.00 2.89 13.56
C VAL A 18 -19.52 2.82 13.94
N GLN A 19 -19.17 2.18 15.05
CA GLN A 19 -17.78 2.04 15.50
C GLN A 19 -16.94 1.11 14.61
N ALA A 20 -17.56 0.12 13.96
CA ALA A 20 -16.88 -0.81 13.05
C ALA A 20 -16.45 -0.18 11.71
N GLN A 21 -16.98 1.00 11.37
CA GLN A 21 -16.66 1.71 10.12
C GLN A 21 -15.43 2.62 10.24
N PHE A 22 -14.87 2.80 11.44
CA PHE A 22 -13.67 3.61 11.69
C PHE A 22 -12.37 2.80 11.63
N ALA A 23 -12.31 1.73 10.83
CA ALA A 23 -11.04 1.17 10.41
C ALA A 23 -10.36 2.15 9.45
N LYS A 24 -9.68 3.15 10.03
CA LYS A 24 -8.90 4.14 9.32
C LYS A 24 -7.75 3.40 8.63
N VAL A 25 -7.83 3.29 7.32
CA VAL A 25 -6.63 3.06 6.50
C VAL A 25 -6.10 4.46 6.18
N ASP A 26 -5.43 5.07 7.16
CA ASP A 26 -4.59 6.25 6.95
C ASP A 26 -3.14 5.87 6.62
N HIS A 27 -2.90 4.59 6.34
CA HIS A 27 -1.62 4.12 5.81
C HIS A 27 -1.62 4.31 4.29
N TRP A 28 -1.06 5.43 3.85
CA TRP A 28 -0.53 5.52 2.49
C TRP A 28 0.87 4.93 2.55
N GLU A 29 1.06 3.72 2.02
CA GLU A 29 2.41 3.18 1.82
C GLU A 29 2.97 3.82 0.56
N THR A 30 4.13 4.44 0.67
CA THR A 30 4.92 4.85 -0.49
C THR A 30 6.25 4.15 -0.37
N ALA A 31 6.31 2.98 -0.99
CA ALA A 31 7.53 2.19 -1.04
C ALA A 31 8.65 2.95 -1.78
N ILE A 32 8.31 3.91 -2.65
CA ILE A 32 9.25 4.73 -3.42
C ILE A 32 8.75 6.17 -3.60
N PHE A 33 9.59 7.15 -3.29
CA PHE A 33 9.31 8.57 -3.47
C PHE A 33 9.40 9.04 -4.94
N THR A 34 8.69 10.13 -5.27
CA THR A 34 8.78 10.76 -6.60
C THR A 34 10.18 11.31 -6.95
N SER A 35 10.99 11.55 -5.92
CA SER A 35 12.38 11.97 -6.04
C SER A 35 13.35 10.82 -6.34
N GLU A 36 12.92 9.56 -6.18
CA GLU A 36 13.80 8.40 -6.36
C GLU A 36 13.91 7.99 -7.84
N GLU A 37 15.13 7.63 -8.21
CA GLU A 37 15.47 7.10 -9.52
C GLU A 37 15.73 5.60 -9.41
N TRP A 38 15.28 4.85 -10.41
CA TRP A 38 15.39 3.40 -10.44
C TRP A 38 16.12 3.01 -11.71
N LYS A 39 17.00 2.03 -11.60
CA LYS A 39 17.68 1.45 -12.73
C LYS A 39 16.85 0.31 -13.32
N TYR A 40 16.77 0.26 -14.65
CA TYR A 40 16.09 -0.82 -15.37
C TYR A 40 16.90 -1.31 -16.56
N HIS A 41 16.81 -2.61 -16.81
CA HIS A 41 17.37 -3.26 -17.99
C HIS A 41 16.33 -3.25 -19.12
N VAL A 42 16.69 -2.72 -20.29
CA VAL A 42 15.75 -2.54 -21.43
C VAL A 42 15.22 -3.88 -21.97
N GLY A 43 15.96 -4.98 -21.79
CA GLY A 43 15.50 -6.33 -22.12
C GLY A 43 15.67 -6.74 -23.59
N THR A 44 16.56 -6.10 -24.34
CA THR A 44 16.96 -6.56 -25.70
C THR A 44 17.81 -7.84 -25.66
N THR A 45 18.35 -8.17 -24.50
CA THR A 45 19.09 -9.40 -24.18
C THR A 45 18.73 -9.85 -22.76
N ALA A 46 19.09 -11.08 -22.39
CA ALA A 46 19.05 -11.49 -20.99
C ALA A 46 20.00 -10.60 -20.15
N PRO A 47 19.60 -10.18 -18.94
CA PRO A 47 20.50 -9.50 -18.02
C PRO A 47 21.56 -10.47 -17.48
N ASP A 48 22.63 -9.91 -16.92
CA ASP A 48 23.65 -10.68 -16.20
C ASP A 48 22.99 -11.58 -15.14
N PRO A 49 23.31 -12.88 -15.02
CA PRO A 49 22.72 -13.78 -14.02
C PRO A 49 22.82 -13.28 -12.57
N ASN A 50 23.85 -12.48 -12.28
CA ASN A 50 24.17 -11.93 -10.97
C ASN A 50 23.58 -10.54 -10.73
N TRP A 51 22.64 -10.07 -11.57
CA TRP A 51 22.04 -8.73 -11.45
C TRP A 51 21.36 -8.46 -10.08
N ARG A 52 21.12 -9.50 -9.28
CA ARG A 52 20.51 -9.44 -7.93
C ARG A 52 21.52 -9.45 -6.80
N ASP A 53 22.81 -9.56 -7.08
CA ASP A 53 23.84 -9.57 -6.07
C ASP A 53 24.07 -8.14 -5.55
N ASP A 54 24.30 -7.97 -4.25
CA ASP A 54 24.51 -6.67 -3.60
C ASP A 54 25.69 -5.86 -4.18
N THR A 55 26.62 -6.54 -4.84
CA THR A 55 27.82 -5.94 -5.44
C THR A 55 27.72 -5.74 -6.95
N TYR A 56 26.54 -6.02 -7.54
CA TYR A 56 26.33 -5.84 -8.98
C TYR A 56 26.49 -4.38 -9.38
N ASN A 57 27.22 -4.15 -10.47
CA ASN A 57 27.40 -2.80 -11.04
C ASN A 57 26.35 -2.54 -12.12
N ASP A 58 25.33 -1.76 -11.77
CA ASP A 58 24.22 -1.37 -12.64
C ASP A 58 24.48 -0.05 -13.42
N ALA A 59 25.72 0.46 -13.46
CA ALA A 59 26.04 1.74 -14.09
C ALA A 59 25.66 1.83 -15.58
N SER A 60 25.54 0.69 -16.26
CA SER A 60 25.11 0.61 -17.67
C SER A 60 23.59 0.62 -17.85
N TRP A 61 22.81 0.44 -16.78
CA TRP A 61 21.36 0.40 -16.84
C TRP A 61 20.78 1.80 -16.99
N SER A 62 19.67 1.87 -17.72
CA SER A 62 18.92 3.12 -17.89
C SER A 62 18.25 3.51 -16.58
N ALA A 63 18.12 4.81 -16.31
CA ALA A 63 17.43 5.32 -15.13
C ALA A 63 16.04 5.87 -15.51
N ALA A 64 15.07 5.65 -14.65
CA ALA A 64 13.75 6.25 -14.73
C ALA A 64 13.41 7.00 -13.42
N LYS A 65 12.63 8.07 -13.55
CA LYS A 65 12.00 8.75 -12.42
C LYS A 65 10.59 8.21 -12.24
N VAL A 66 10.12 8.18 -11.01
CA VAL A 66 8.70 7.96 -10.72
C VAL A 66 7.92 9.17 -11.27
N GLY A 67 6.95 8.90 -12.13
CA GLY A 67 6.06 9.92 -12.73
C GLY A 67 4.93 10.34 -11.82
#